data_AF-A0A8J5BGC6-F1
#
_entry.id   AF-A0A8J5BGC6-F1
#
_cell.length_a   1.000
_cell.length_b   1.000
_cell.length_c   1.000
_cell.angle_alpha   90.00
_cell.angle_beta   90.00
_cell.angle_gamma   90.00
#
_symmetry.space_group_name_H-M   'P 1'
#
loop_
_entity.id
_entity.type
_entity.pdbx_description
1 polymer ?
#
loop_
_entity_poly.entity_id
_entity_poly.type
_entity_poly.pdbx_seq_one_letter_code
_entity_poly.pdbx_strand_id
1 'polypeptide(L)'
;MVSTRRTRVLILTAILFTVGLLIFAVHGPRYDLAVDPRSSSQKTVKTTDNNIDKEVLEVNEDEGVAHKSEKEKTEKIVKGEEKSDLTTSQGEEFNPEKEYQSILKLAPVIVFSKSYCPHSQFVKDLLQKEYAITPDLQIVELDKHPSGPELQAYVKSKTGRGTVPNVIVAGKSLGGGDEMRALHRDGELAETFHEAGPKALTVVRRSPL
;
A
#
# COMPACT_ATOMS: atom_id res chain seq x y z
N MET A 1 1.90 37.43 -51.93
CA MET A 1 2.77 38.22 -51.04
C MET A 1 2.57 37.73 -49.60
N VAL A 2 3.59 37.15 -48.95
CA VAL A 2 3.43 36.54 -47.60
C VAL A 2 3.50 37.63 -46.53
N SER A 3 2.61 37.57 -45.53
CA SER A 3 2.58 38.55 -44.45
C SER A 3 3.85 38.50 -43.59
N THR A 4 4.51 39.64 -43.43
CA THR A 4 5.71 39.82 -42.60
C THR A 4 5.51 39.50 -41.12
N ARG A 5 4.26 39.47 -40.63
CA ARG A 5 3.92 38.98 -39.29
C ARG A 5 3.96 37.45 -39.22
N ARG A 6 3.46 36.75 -40.25
CA ARG A 6 3.44 35.28 -40.32
C ARG A 6 4.85 34.70 -40.46
N THR A 7 5.71 35.30 -41.29
CA THR A 7 7.12 34.86 -41.41
C THR A 7 7.89 35.05 -40.11
N ARG A 8 7.72 36.17 -39.40
CA ARG A 8 8.36 36.41 -38.09
C ARG A 8 7.94 35.38 -37.04
N VAL A 9 6.65 35.04 -36.95
CA VAL A 9 6.17 34.00 -36.03
C VAL A 9 6.79 32.64 -36.36
N LEU A 10 6.77 32.22 -37.63
CA LEU A 10 7.35 30.93 -38.05
C LEU A 10 8.86 30.82 -37.77
N ILE A 11 9.61 31.90 -38.00
CA ILE A 11 11.05 31.97 -37.68
C ILE A 11 11.28 31.85 -36.17
N LEU A 12 10.51 32.58 -35.34
CA LEU A 12 10.64 32.50 -33.88
C LEU A 12 10.29 31.10 -33.34
N THR A 13 9.22 30.47 -33.83
CA THR A 13 8.88 29.09 -33.43
C THR A 13 9.94 28.08 -33.85
N ALA A 14 10.55 28.24 -35.03
CA ALA A 14 11.63 27.37 -35.48
C ALA A 14 12.88 27.52 -34.61
N ILE A 15 13.27 28.74 -34.25
CA ILE A 15 14.42 29.02 -33.38
C ILE A 15 14.18 28.46 -31.96
N LEU A 16 12.99 28.65 -31.38
CA LEU A 16 12.67 28.11 -30.06
C LEU A 16 12.69 26.57 -30.05
N PHE A 17 12.20 25.93 -31.10
CA PHE A 17 12.22 24.47 -31.23
C PHE A 17 13.64 23.91 -31.41
N THR A 18 14.48 24.53 -32.25
CA THR A 18 15.87 24.07 -32.42
C THR A 18 16.72 24.31 -31.18
N VAL A 19 16.56 25.44 -30.50
CA VAL A 19 17.23 25.70 -29.20
C VAL A 19 16.76 24.73 -28.13
N GLY A 20 15.45 24.43 -28.06
CA GLY A 20 14.91 23.41 -27.15
C GLY A 20 15.51 22.02 -27.37
N LEU A 21 15.60 21.57 -28.62
CA LEU A 21 16.26 20.31 -28.97
C LEU A 21 17.76 20.31 -28.64
N LEU A 22 18.47 21.42 -28.84
CA LEU A 22 19.90 21.54 -28.55
C LEU A 22 20.15 21.52 -27.03
N ILE A 23 19.31 22.19 -26.24
CA ILE A 23 19.34 22.12 -24.77
C ILE A 23 19.06 20.68 -24.30
N PHE A 24 18.05 20.01 -24.86
CA PHE A 24 17.74 18.61 -24.54
C PHE A 24 18.86 17.64 -24.94
N ALA A 25 19.56 17.87 -26.06
CA ALA A 25 20.68 17.03 -26.49
C ALA A 25 21.94 17.21 -25.62
N VAL A 26 22.16 18.39 -25.03
CA VAL A 26 23.36 18.70 -24.22
C VAL A 26 23.13 18.48 -22.71
N HIS A 27 21.91 18.73 -22.22
CA HIS A 27 21.55 18.70 -20.79
C HIS A 27 20.45 17.69 -20.44
N GLY A 28 19.92 16.95 -21.43
CA GLY A 28 18.96 15.88 -21.18
C GLY A 28 19.57 14.77 -20.31
N PRO A 29 18.76 14.10 -19.48
CA PRO A 29 19.24 12.99 -18.67
C PRO A 29 19.75 11.87 -19.58
N ARG A 30 20.99 11.42 -19.35
CA ARG A 30 21.51 10.19 -19.97
C ARG A 30 20.68 9.03 -19.44
N TYR A 31 19.85 8.44 -20.31
CA TYR A 31 19.12 7.22 -20.02
C TYR A 31 20.11 6.06 -20.01
N ASP A 32 20.63 5.72 -18.83
CA ASP A 32 21.61 4.66 -18.69
C ASP A 32 20.93 3.30 -18.85
N LEU A 33 21.25 2.60 -19.94
CA LEU A 33 20.66 1.29 -20.27
C LEU A 33 21.38 0.18 -19.49
N ALA A 34 21.17 0.19 -18.18
CA ALA A 34 21.58 -0.88 -17.28
C ALA A 34 20.82 -2.18 -17.61
N VAL A 35 21.47 -3.07 -18.35
CA VAL A 35 20.97 -4.43 -18.62
C VAL A 35 21.45 -5.35 -17.50
N ASP A 36 20.58 -5.66 -16.54
CA ASP A 36 20.88 -6.55 -15.42
C ASP A 36 21.09 -8.01 -15.86
N PRO A 37 22.29 -8.60 -15.69
CA PRO A 37 22.61 -9.92 -16.23
C PRO A 37 22.35 -11.05 -15.22
N ARG A 38 21.16 -11.13 -14.61
CA ARG A 38 20.81 -12.26 -13.71
C ARG A 38 19.30 -12.46 -13.43
N SER A 39 18.61 -13.30 -14.22
CA SER A 39 17.71 -14.35 -13.69
C SER A 39 17.23 -15.39 -14.73
N SER A 40 17.76 -16.61 -14.60
CA SER A 40 17.11 -17.93 -14.87
C SER A 40 16.63 -18.39 -16.27
N SER A 41 16.78 -19.71 -16.47
CA SER A 41 15.90 -20.63 -17.21
C SER A 41 15.95 -20.75 -18.76
N GLN A 42 16.87 -21.61 -19.24
CA GLN A 42 16.54 -22.72 -20.16
C GLN A 42 17.21 -23.99 -19.62
N LYS A 43 16.50 -25.01 -19.15
CA LYS A 43 15.66 -26.02 -19.86
C LYS A 43 16.47 -27.20 -20.41
N THR A 44 16.38 -28.33 -19.72
CA THR A 44 16.57 -29.69 -20.29
C THR A 44 15.51 -30.63 -19.73
N VAL A 45 14.93 -31.44 -20.61
CA VAL A 45 13.94 -32.48 -20.29
C VAL A 45 14.62 -33.84 -20.34
N LYS A 46 14.23 -34.78 -19.45
CA LYS A 46 14.25 -36.22 -19.76
C LYS A 46 13.38 -37.04 -18.82
N THR A 47 12.57 -37.91 -19.43
CA THR A 47 11.75 -38.98 -18.83
C THR A 47 12.63 -40.13 -18.32
N THR A 48 12.18 -40.85 -17.29
CA THR A 48 12.14 -42.33 -17.22
C THR A 48 11.12 -42.74 -16.15
N ASP A 49 10.37 -43.81 -16.40
CA ASP A 49 9.34 -44.36 -15.52
C ASP A 49 9.92 -45.18 -14.34
N ASN A 50 9.13 -45.38 -13.27
CA ASN A 50 8.75 -46.73 -12.84
C ASN A 50 7.66 -46.71 -11.75
N ASN A 51 6.79 -47.71 -11.79
CA ASN A 51 5.75 -48.02 -10.81
C ASN A 51 6.25 -49.06 -9.80
N ILE A 52 5.66 -49.11 -8.59
CA ILE A 52 5.33 -50.35 -7.84
C ILE A 52 4.52 -49.99 -6.58
N ASP A 53 3.28 -50.49 -6.55
CA ASP A 53 2.47 -51.06 -5.45
C ASP A 53 2.36 -50.33 -4.08
N LYS A 54 1.15 -49.99 -3.59
CA LYS A 54 0.24 -50.78 -2.70
C LYS A 54 0.84 -51.09 -1.30
N GLU A 55 0.10 -51.08 -0.19
CA GLU A 55 -1.28 -51.54 0.05
C GLU A 55 -1.99 -50.78 1.22
N VAL A 56 -3.34 -50.90 1.29
CA VAL A 56 -4.19 -51.05 2.51
C VAL A 56 -4.21 -49.89 3.54
N LEU A 57 -5.31 -49.13 3.68
CA LEU A 57 -6.51 -49.37 4.53
C LEU A 57 -6.23 -49.30 6.05
N GLU A 58 -7.11 -48.78 6.93
CA GLU A 58 -8.32 -47.93 6.80
C GLU A 58 -8.71 -47.35 8.18
N VAL A 59 -9.51 -46.27 8.21
CA VAL A 59 -10.68 -45.95 9.10
C VAL A 59 -10.66 -46.50 10.56
N ASN A 60 -10.91 -45.70 11.61
CA ASN A 60 -12.25 -45.26 12.03
C ASN A 60 -12.27 -43.90 12.74
N GLU A 61 -13.44 -43.26 12.67
CA GLU A 61 -13.91 -42.16 13.53
C GLU A 61 -14.78 -42.75 14.66
N ASP A 62 -14.82 -42.16 15.85
CA ASP A 62 -16.07 -41.86 16.59
C ASP A 62 -15.90 -40.97 17.84
N GLU A 63 -17.04 -40.52 18.36
CA GLU A 63 -17.25 -39.38 19.28
C GLU A 63 -17.26 -39.76 20.78
N GLY A 64 -16.81 -38.83 21.64
CA GLY A 64 -17.74 -38.26 22.63
C GLY A 64 -17.49 -38.41 24.14
N VAL A 65 -18.27 -37.59 24.86
CA VAL A 65 -18.58 -37.61 26.32
C VAL A 65 -17.50 -37.09 27.29
N ALA A 66 -17.97 -36.43 28.37
CA ALA A 66 -17.14 -35.73 29.37
C ALA A 66 -17.47 -36.15 30.81
N HIS A 67 -16.54 -35.97 31.75
CA HIS A 67 -16.80 -36.02 33.20
C HIS A 67 -15.85 -35.12 34.03
N LYS A 68 -16.02 -35.09 35.37
CA LYS A 68 -15.68 -33.94 36.25
C LYS A 68 -15.25 -34.34 37.67
N SER A 69 -14.07 -33.87 38.11
CA SER A 69 -13.62 -33.74 39.52
C SER A 69 -12.34 -32.86 39.55
N GLU A 70 -12.28 -31.67 40.15
CA GLU A 70 -12.21 -31.32 41.59
C GLU A 70 -10.86 -31.58 42.31
N LYS A 71 -10.20 -30.46 42.69
CA LYS A 71 -9.31 -30.19 43.86
C LYS A 71 -8.15 -31.14 44.22
N GLU A 72 -6.95 -30.56 44.33
CA GLU A 72 -6.45 -30.11 45.65
C GLU A 72 -5.42 -28.95 45.54
N LYS A 73 -4.73 -28.58 46.64
CA LYS A 73 -4.04 -27.28 46.85
C LYS A 73 -2.83 -27.43 47.78
N THR A 74 -1.66 -26.87 47.41
CA THR A 74 -0.50 -26.76 48.33
C THR A 74 0.41 -25.55 48.08
N GLU A 75 1.18 -25.21 49.11
CA GLU A 75 2.19 -24.14 49.22
C GLU A 75 3.33 -24.70 50.13
N LYS A 76 4.51 -24.12 50.41
CA LYS A 76 5.21 -22.81 50.21
C LYS A 76 6.72 -23.09 50.57
N ILE A 77 7.78 -22.28 50.41
CA ILE A 77 8.06 -20.87 50.05
C ILE A 77 9.58 -20.74 49.66
N VAL A 78 10.01 -19.63 49.03
CA VAL A 78 11.26 -18.80 49.19
C VAL A 78 12.55 -19.45 49.82
N LYS A 79 13.82 -19.19 49.41
CA LYS A 79 14.49 -18.02 48.76
C LYS A 79 15.76 -18.41 47.97
N GLY A 80 16.24 -17.54 47.08
CA GLY A 80 17.62 -17.53 46.55
C GLY A 80 17.86 -16.43 45.51
N GLU A 81 18.79 -15.50 45.79
CA GLU A 81 19.22 -14.40 44.89
C GLU A 81 20.63 -14.79 44.34
N GLU A 82 21.09 -14.40 43.14
CA GLU A 82 21.38 -13.02 42.72
C GLU A 82 21.45 -12.81 41.17
N LYS A 83 21.49 -11.53 40.77
CA LYS A 83 21.76 -10.81 39.47
C LYS A 83 22.62 -11.54 38.39
N SER A 84 22.64 -11.15 37.10
CA SER A 84 22.15 -9.99 36.30
C SER A 84 21.88 -10.45 34.84
N ASP A 85 21.27 -9.71 33.91
CA ASP A 85 20.92 -8.27 33.82
C ASP A 85 19.44 -8.08 33.43
N LEU A 86 18.83 -6.98 33.89
CA LEU A 86 17.43 -6.64 33.64
C LEU A 86 17.26 -5.13 33.37
N THR A 87 17.80 -4.68 32.24
CA THR A 87 17.71 -3.30 31.77
C THR A 87 16.28 -2.96 31.30
N THR A 88 15.46 -2.52 32.25
CA THR A 88 14.08 -2.07 32.01
C THR A 88 14.05 -0.83 31.11
N SER A 89 13.62 -0.99 29.86
CA SER A 89 12.98 0.10 29.11
C SER A 89 11.49 0.10 29.44
N GLN A 90 10.91 1.28 29.65
CA GLN A 90 9.48 1.38 29.98
C GLN A 90 8.64 1.22 28.71
N GLY A 91 7.67 0.31 28.75
CA GLY A 91 6.73 0.14 27.65
C GLY A 91 5.76 1.32 27.60
N GLU A 92 5.92 2.22 26.61
CA GLU A 92 4.89 3.21 26.29
C GLU A 92 3.60 2.49 25.87
N GLU A 93 2.49 2.80 26.53
CA GLU A 93 1.16 2.32 26.14
C GLU A 93 0.79 2.84 24.75
N PHE A 94 0.21 2.00 23.90
CA PHE A 94 -0.11 2.39 22.52
C PHE A 94 -1.19 3.48 22.48
N ASN A 95 -0.82 4.65 21.98
CA ASN A 95 -1.72 5.79 21.83
C ASN A 95 -2.19 5.92 20.36
N PRO A 96 -3.45 5.56 20.04
CA PRO A 96 -3.92 5.56 18.66
C PRO A 96 -4.12 6.96 18.05
N GLU A 97 -4.29 8.02 18.84
CA GLU A 97 -4.26 9.40 18.32
C GLU A 97 -2.83 9.79 17.92
N LYS A 98 -1.83 9.52 18.78
CA LYS A 98 -0.41 9.78 18.49
C LYS A 98 0.00 9.09 17.18
N GLU A 99 -0.42 7.85 16.99
CA GLU A 99 -0.16 7.08 15.76
C GLU A 99 -0.93 7.64 14.55
N TYR A 100 -2.25 7.82 14.65
CA TYR A 100 -3.08 8.37 13.57
C TYR A 100 -2.60 9.75 13.10
N GLN A 101 -2.27 10.66 14.03
CA GLN A 101 -1.72 11.98 13.74
C GLN A 101 -0.27 11.95 13.24
N SER A 102 0.45 10.82 13.35
CA SER A 102 1.76 10.63 12.76
C SER A 102 1.62 10.12 11.33
N ILE A 103 0.74 9.13 11.11
CA ILE A 103 0.36 8.62 9.79
C ILE A 103 -0.16 9.74 8.88
N LEU A 104 -1.07 10.60 9.35
CA LEU A 104 -1.61 11.72 8.57
C LEU A 104 -0.56 12.76 8.14
N LYS A 105 0.66 12.74 8.69
CA LYS A 105 1.77 13.64 8.31
C LYS A 105 2.70 13.03 7.25
N LEU A 106 2.59 11.74 6.96
CA LEU A 106 3.45 11.05 5.99
C LEU A 106 3.14 11.48 4.55
N ALA A 107 1.86 11.65 4.22
CA ALA A 107 1.40 12.05 2.89
C ALA A 107 0.05 12.77 2.96
N PRO A 108 -0.29 13.65 1.99
CA PRO A 108 -1.62 14.27 1.91
C PRO A 108 -2.73 13.28 1.54
N VAL A 109 -2.36 12.11 0.99
CA VAL A 109 -3.24 10.98 0.66
C VAL A 109 -2.78 9.75 1.44
N ILE A 110 -3.65 9.22 2.32
CA ILE A 110 -3.41 7.98 3.08
C ILE A 110 -4.46 6.95 2.65
N VAL A 111 -4.06 5.70 2.43
CA VAL A 111 -4.97 4.57 2.18
C VAL A 111 -4.83 3.58 3.34
N PHE A 112 -5.79 3.60 4.27
CA PHE A 112 -5.94 2.53 5.26
C PHE A 112 -6.50 1.30 4.54
N SER A 113 -5.77 0.20 4.62
CA SER A 113 -5.90 -1.01 3.79
C SER A 113 -5.80 -2.25 4.67
N LYS A 114 -6.14 -3.42 4.12
CA LYS A 114 -5.61 -4.71 4.60
C LYS A 114 -5.07 -5.51 3.44
N SER A 115 -3.95 -6.19 3.61
CA SER A 115 -3.19 -6.76 2.50
C SER A 115 -3.95 -7.88 1.76
N TYR A 116 -4.78 -8.64 2.48
CA TYR A 116 -5.67 -9.68 1.95
C TYR A 116 -7.01 -9.17 1.37
N CYS A 117 -7.36 -7.88 1.52
CA CYS A 117 -8.68 -7.39 1.15
C CYS A 117 -8.76 -7.05 -0.36
N PRO A 118 -9.65 -7.69 -1.16
CA PRO A 118 -9.72 -7.46 -2.60
C PRO A 118 -10.17 -6.04 -2.97
N HIS A 119 -11.07 -5.41 -2.19
CA HIS A 119 -11.43 -4.01 -2.39
C HIS A 119 -10.24 -3.07 -2.12
N SER A 120 -9.37 -3.44 -1.16
CA SER A 120 -8.15 -2.66 -0.86
C SER A 120 -7.09 -2.84 -1.93
N GLN A 121 -6.95 -4.05 -2.49
CA GLN A 121 -6.10 -4.32 -3.65
C GLN A 121 -6.57 -3.52 -4.87
N PHE A 122 -7.87 -3.51 -5.18
CA PHE A 122 -8.45 -2.69 -6.25
C PHE A 122 -8.13 -1.20 -6.09
N VAL A 123 -8.27 -0.62 -4.89
CA VAL A 123 -7.97 0.81 -4.67
C VAL A 123 -6.48 1.13 -4.77
N LYS A 124 -5.59 0.24 -4.29
CA LYS A 124 -4.14 0.40 -4.45
C LYS A 124 -3.75 0.36 -5.94
N ASP A 125 -4.22 -0.65 -6.66
CA ASP A 125 -4.01 -0.80 -8.10
C ASP A 125 -4.52 0.42 -8.88
N LEU A 126 -5.76 0.86 -8.60
CA LEU A 126 -6.37 2.04 -9.22
C LEU A 126 -5.50 3.29 -9.04
N LEU A 127 -5.17 3.65 -7.80
CA LEU A 127 -4.46 4.90 -7.51
C LEU A 127 -2.99 4.86 -7.96
N GLN A 128 -2.37 3.69 -8.08
CA GLN A 128 -0.97 3.54 -8.52
C GLN A 128 -0.82 3.37 -10.04
N LYS A 129 -1.76 2.68 -10.71
CA LYS A 129 -1.68 2.31 -12.13
C LYS A 129 -2.42 3.27 -13.06
N GLU A 130 -3.56 3.82 -12.64
CA GLU A 130 -4.37 4.76 -13.46
C GLU A 130 -4.03 6.23 -13.20
N TYR A 131 -3.32 6.55 -12.10
CA TYR A 131 -3.05 7.94 -11.70
C TYR A 131 -1.57 8.20 -11.41
N ALA A 132 -1.13 9.42 -11.67
CA ALA A 132 0.05 10.03 -11.10
C ALA A 132 -0.41 10.94 -9.96
N ILE A 133 0.07 10.69 -8.75
CA ILE A 133 -0.28 11.42 -7.53
C ILE A 133 1.03 11.98 -6.96
N THR A 134 1.06 13.25 -6.58
CA THR A 134 2.27 13.90 -6.08
C THR A 134 1.90 14.95 -5.03
N PRO A 135 2.50 14.95 -3.81
CA PRO A 135 3.38 13.92 -3.25
C PRO A 135 2.77 12.51 -3.24
N ASP A 136 3.63 11.49 -3.18
CA ASP A 136 3.22 10.07 -3.19
C ASP A 136 2.24 9.74 -2.06
N LEU A 137 1.36 8.77 -2.30
CA LEU A 137 0.36 8.31 -1.33
C LEU A 137 0.94 7.27 -0.36
N GLN A 138 0.58 7.37 0.93
CA GLN A 138 0.97 6.39 1.94
C GLN A 138 -0.07 5.28 2.05
N ILE A 139 0.36 4.02 1.97
CA ILE A 139 -0.49 2.85 2.27
C ILE A 139 -0.24 2.39 3.71
N VAL A 140 -1.30 2.11 4.46
CA VAL A 140 -1.22 1.55 5.82
C VAL A 140 -1.99 0.24 5.87
N GLU A 141 -1.27 -0.87 5.90
CA GLU A 141 -1.83 -2.22 6.00
C GLU A 141 -2.17 -2.54 7.47
N LEU A 142 -3.42 -2.31 7.87
CA LEU A 142 -3.91 -2.46 9.25
C LEU A 142 -3.86 -3.90 9.77
N ASP A 143 -3.71 -4.90 8.89
CA ASP A 143 -3.46 -6.30 9.23
C ASP A 143 -1.99 -6.61 9.56
N LYS A 144 -1.08 -5.66 9.31
CA LYS A 144 0.36 -5.76 9.59
C LYS A 144 0.85 -4.76 10.64
N HIS A 145 -0.01 -3.83 11.05
CA HIS A 145 0.27 -2.88 12.12
C HIS A 145 0.14 -3.57 13.49
N PRO A 146 1.11 -3.44 14.43
CA PRO A 146 1.10 -4.16 15.71
C PRO A 146 -0.19 -3.95 16.53
N SER A 147 -0.66 -2.71 16.59
CA SER A 147 -1.92 -2.31 17.23
C SER A 147 -2.98 -1.97 16.17
N GLY A 148 -3.09 -2.83 15.16
CA GLY A 148 -3.96 -2.65 14.00
C GLY A 148 -5.46 -2.54 14.33
N PRO A 149 -6.04 -3.38 15.21
CA PRO A 149 -7.43 -3.27 15.65
C PRO A 149 -7.74 -1.94 16.34
N GLU A 150 -6.86 -1.49 17.23
CA GLU A 150 -6.99 -0.26 18.01
C GLU A 150 -6.92 0.97 17.08
N LEU A 151 -5.95 0.97 16.17
CA LEU A 151 -5.83 2.00 15.14
C LEU A 151 -7.05 2.01 14.19
N GLN A 152 -7.58 0.84 13.79
CA GLN A 152 -8.78 0.77 12.96
C GLN A 152 -10.03 1.30 13.68
N ALA A 153 -10.18 0.99 14.98
CA ALA A 153 -11.25 1.54 15.81
C ALA A 153 -11.13 3.07 15.94
N TYR A 154 -9.90 3.60 15.99
CA TYR A 154 -9.64 5.03 16.03
C TYR A 154 -9.90 5.73 14.69
N VAL A 155 -9.47 5.14 13.57
CA VAL A 155 -9.81 5.61 12.21
C VAL A 155 -11.33 5.66 12.05
N LYS A 156 -12.07 4.66 12.56
CA LYS A 156 -13.54 4.67 12.58
C LYS A 156 -14.10 5.83 13.39
N SER A 157 -13.55 6.14 14.58
CA SER A 157 -14.05 7.23 15.43
C SER A 157 -13.85 8.61 14.81
N LYS A 158 -12.76 8.80 14.04
CA LYS A 158 -12.45 10.06 13.33
C LYS A 158 -13.18 10.23 11.99
N THR A 159 -13.46 9.13 11.29
CA THR A 159 -13.93 9.17 9.88
C THR A 159 -15.32 8.57 9.65
N GLY A 160 -15.93 7.97 10.67
CA GLY A 160 -17.17 7.17 10.58
C GLY A 160 -16.97 5.79 9.91
N ARG A 161 -16.00 5.65 9.00
CA ARG A 161 -15.75 4.43 8.22
C ARG A 161 -14.91 3.43 8.98
N GLY A 162 -15.54 2.32 9.38
CA GLY A 162 -14.87 1.17 10.02
C GLY A 162 -14.38 0.08 9.07
N THR A 163 -14.67 0.18 7.78
CA THR A 163 -14.27 -0.78 6.73
C THR A 163 -12.95 -0.39 6.06
N VAL A 164 -12.33 -1.35 5.37
CA VAL A 164 -11.19 -1.10 4.47
C VAL A 164 -11.58 -1.43 3.01
N PRO A 165 -11.04 -0.72 2.01
CA PRO A 165 -10.14 0.42 2.15
C PRO A 165 -10.87 1.66 2.68
N ASN A 166 -10.10 2.58 3.28
CA ASN A 166 -10.55 3.90 3.67
C ASN A 166 -9.52 4.91 3.16
N VAL A 167 -9.86 5.63 2.09
CA VAL A 167 -9.00 6.64 1.45
C VAL A 167 -9.21 7.97 2.17
N ILE A 168 -8.13 8.50 2.73
CA ILE A 168 -8.09 9.75 3.45
C ILE A 168 -7.33 10.79 2.62
N VAL A 169 -7.92 11.96 2.40
CA VAL A 169 -7.25 13.11 1.79
C VAL A 169 -7.35 14.30 2.75
N ALA A 170 -6.21 14.90 3.09
CA ALA A 170 -6.09 15.98 4.09
C ALA A 170 -6.85 15.71 5.41
N GLY A 171 -6.84 14.45 5.90
CA GLY A 171 -7.51 14.02 7.12
C GLY A 171 -9.01 13.69 6.99
N LYS A 172 -9.63 13.90 5.82
CA LYS A 172 -11.04 13.57 5.53
C LYS A 172 -11.14 12.25 4.77
N SER A 173 -12.11 11.39 5.08
CA SER A 173 -12.39 10.20 4.26
C SER A 173 -13.13 10.58 2.96
N LEU A 174 -12.63 10.10 1.82
CA LEU A 174 -13.30 10.16 0.52
C LEU A 174 -14.01 8.85 0.15
N GLY A 175 -13.95 7.84 1.02
CA GLY A 175 -14.64 6.57 0.84
C GLY A 175 -13.73 5.34 0.82
N GLY A 176 -14.26 4.24 0.29
CA GLY A 176 -13.59 2.96 0.10
C GLY A 176 -13.69 2.48 -1.35
N GLY A 177 -13.78 1.16 -1.54
CA GLY A 177 -13.65 0.54 -2.87
C GLY A 177 -14.71 0.97 -3.88
N ASP A 178 -15.94 1.21 -3.41
CA ASP A 178 -17.09 1.47 -4.28
C ASP A 178 -17.17 2.96 -4.64
N GLU A 179 -16.86 3.84 -3.69
CA GLU A 179 -16.76 5.29 -3.93
C GLU A 179 -15.59 5.62 -4.87
N MET A 180 -14.41 5.03 -4.66
CA MET A 180 -13.27 5.21 -5.56
C MET A 180 -13.56 4.65 -6.97
N ARG A 181 -14.36 3.58 -7.07
CA ARG A 181 -14.81 3.03 -8.36
C ARG A 181 -15.78 3.95 -9.09
N ALA A 182 -16.73 4.57 -8.38
CA ALA A 182 -17.64 5.56 -8.94
C ALA A 182 -16.86 6.77 -9.47
N LEU A 183 -16.09 7.43 -8.60
CA LEU A 183 -15.28 8.60 -8.96
C LEU A 183 -14.33 8.36 -10.15
N HIS A 184 -13.76 7.15 -10.28
CA HIS A 184 -12.94 6.80 -11.44
C HIS A 184 -13.75 6.59 -12.73
N ARG A 185 -14.89 5.90 -12.64
CA ARG A 185 -15.81 5.65 -13.76
C ARG A 185 -16.38 6.96 -14.31
N ASP A 186 -16.76 7.86 -13.41
CA ASP A 186 -17.45 9.12 -13.72
C ASP A 186 -16.45 10.23 -14.10
N GLY A 187 -15.15 10.02 -13.84
CA GLY A 187 -14.04 10.92 -14.17
C GLY A 187 -13.63 11.90 -13.06
N GLU A 188 -14.50 12.05 -12.06
CA GLU A 188 -14.46 13.03 -10.97
C GLU A 188 -13.33 12.81 -9.94
N LEU A 189 -12.64 11.66 -9.94
CA LEU A 189 -11.64 11.30 -8.91
C LEU A 189 -10.53 12.35 -8.74
N ALA A 190 -9.95 12.83 -9.83
CA ALA A 190 -8.84 13.80 -9.75
C ALA A 190 -9.30 15.14 -9.17
N GLU A 191 -10.46 15.63 -9.61
CA GLU A 191 -11.09 16.86 -9.12
C GLU A 191 -11.46 16.75 -7.64
N THR A 192 -12.11 15.65 -7.25
CA THR A 192 -12.46 15.35 -5.84
C THR A 192 -11.23 15.32 -4.92
N PHE A 193 -10.10 14.78 -5.39
CA PHE A 193 -8.85 14.80 -4.63
C PHE A 193 -8.24 16.21 -4.55
N HIS A 194 -8.34 17.02 -5.60
CA HIS A 194 -7.89 18.42 -5.59
C HIS A 194 -8.75 19.31 -4.67
N GLU A 195 -10.07 19.13 -4.65
CA GLU A 195 -10.98 19.86 -3.74
C GLU A 195 -10.77 19.49 -2.27
N ALA A 196 -10.53 18.21 -1.99
CA ALA A 196 -10.30 17.73 -0.63
C ALA A 196 -8.88 18.04 -0.12
N GLY A 197 -7.90 18.12 -1.02
CA GLY A 197 -6.47 18.17 -0.71
C GLY A 197 -5.87 19.57 -0.46
N PRO A 198 -4.60 19.63 -0.05
CA PRO A 198 -3.84 20.87 -0.04
C PRO A 198 -3.47 21.28 -1.47
N LYS A 199 -3.23 22.58 -1.71
CA LYS A 199 -2.82 23.13 -3.03
C LYS A 199 -1.55 22.53 -3.65
N ALA A 200 -0.77 21.78 -2.88
CA ALA A 200 0.43 21.08 -3.35
C ALA A 200 0.14 19.64 -3.84
N LEU A 201 -1.04 19.09 -3.57
CA LEU A 201 -1.46 17.80 -4.10
C LEU A 201 -1.81 17.95 -5.58
N THR A 202 -1.11 17.20 -6.42
CA THR A 202 -1.39 17.03 -7.85
C THR A 202 -1.88 15.61 -8.09
N VAL A 203 -3.02 15.47 -8.76
CA VAL A 203 -3.57 14.18 -9.21
C VAL A 203 -3.90 14.27 -10.70
N VAL A 204 -3.27 13.42 -11.51
CA VAL A 204 -3.46 13.38 -12.96
C VAL A 204 -3.76 11.95 -13.38
N ARG A 205 -4.86 11.73 -14.10
CA ARG A 205 -5.13 10.42 -14.72
C ARG A 205 -4.08 10.18 -15.80
N ARG A 206 -3.42 9.03 -15.76
CA ARG A 206 -2.48 8.59 -16.81
C ARG A 206 -3.27 8.30 -18.09
N SER A 207 -2.69 8.59 -19.24
CA SER A 207 -3.22 8.06 -20.49
C SER A 207 -3.17 6.53 -20.47
N PRO A 208 -4.20 5.82 -20.97
CA PRO A 208 -4.05 4.40 -21.27
C PRO A 208 -2.90 4.20 -22.28
N LEU A 209 -2.16 3.11 -22.10
CA LEU A 209 -1.02 2.69 -22.94
C LEU A 209 -1.49 1.89 -24.17
#